data_AF-A0AAV2KGF2-F1
#
_entry.id   AF-A0AAV2KGF2-F1
#
_cell.length_a   1.000
_cell.length_b   1.000
_cell.length_c   1.000
_cell.angle_alpha   90.00
_cell.angle_beta   90.00
_cell.angle_gamma   90.00
#
_symmetry.space_group_name_H-M   'P 1'
#
loop_
_entity.id
_entity.type
_entity.pdbx_description
1 polymer ?
#
loop_
_entity_poly.entity_id
_entity_poly.type
_entity_poly.pdbx_seq_one_letter_code
_entity_poly.pdbx_strand_id
1 'polypeptide(L)'
;MIGDVAKEMECVGICEHEVLSWANPFLQSYLAAVHLSLTLQSSIFKKTLSFRCETSTKGRRRPLREEFELTQRFAVGLLFQNRADLLWLHPDDNLNNILLIKQTSLFTHIRNHKFRLLKPSQILNLCHFIYEGSLTTFGQSADTTTSRLARQVFDSLPENLTFNGVPLTPADVHAIKNIVEYGEEQRFSLDLTDSGIQVSGLRSLVGLNTVKTYRACIVDVISLWEELEKQKEDGFTCDAVTKFKIDPFKATQVCHVEHLAKLVDIHTNKRLPECQMSSIFAEGVAAVRDLHKLELE
;
A
#
# COMPACT_ATOMS: atom_id res chain seq x y z
N MET A 1 80.00 -28.00 5.08
CA MET A 1 78.77 -28.41 4.38
C MET A 1 77.61 -27.95 5.24
N ILE A 2 77.09 -26.78 4.87
CA ILE A 2 75.92 -26.11 5.45
C ILE A 2 74.94 -26.06 4.27
N GLY A 3 73.78 -26.70 4.43
CA GLY A 3 72.71 -26.85 3.45
C GLY A 3 71.74 -27.87 4.02
N ASP A 4 70.43 -27.67 4.13
CA ASP A 4 69.54 -26.71 3.48
C ASP A 4 68.60 -26.11 4.54
N VAL A 5 68.62 -24.79 4.65
CA VAL A 5 67.55 -24.00 5.27
C VAL A 5 66.77 -23.37 4.12
N ALA A 6 65.90 -24.14 3.47
CA ALA A 6 64.95 -23.62 2.49
C ALA A 6 63.79 -24.60 2.28
N LYS A 7 62.57 -24.08 2.43
CA LYS A 7 61.25 -24.66 2.12
C LYS A 7 60.56 -25.51 3.21
N GLU A 8 60.22 -24.83 4.29
CA GLU A 8 58.86 -24.93 4.86
C GLU A 8 58.28 -23.51 4.96
N MET A 9 58.02 -22.90 3.79
CA MET A 9 56.91 -21.96 3.67
C MET A 9 55.70 -22.79 3.25
N GLU A 10 55.12 -23.52 4.20
CA GLU A 10 53.73 -23.92 4.03
C GLU A 10 52.90 -22.66 4.17
N CYS A 11 52.32 -22.27 3.04
CA CYS A 11 51.36 -21.20 2.91
C CYS A 11 50.36 -21.26 4.07
N VAL A 12 50.47 -20.32 5.00
CA VAL A 12 49.35 -19.91 5.84
C VAL A 12 48.29 -19.44 4.87
N GLY A 13 47.36 -20.34 4.55
CA GLY A 13 46.18 -20.06 3.76
C GLY A 13 45.54 -18.82 4.36
N ILE A 14 45.49 -17.76 3.57
CA ILE A 14 44.67 -16.61 3.85
C ILE A 14 43.27 -17.19 4.00
N CYS A 15 42.75 -17.27 5.23
CA CYS A 15 41.33 -17.52 5.44
C CYS A 15 40.62 -16.35 4.75
N GLU A 16 40.19 -16.57 3.51
CA GLU A 16 39.17 -15.75 2.90
C GLU A 16 38.01 -15.72 3.90
N HIS A 17 37.74 -14.55 4.46
CA HIS A 17 36.60 -14.37 5.34
C HIS A 17 35.34 -14.73 4.54
N GLU A 18 34.81 -15.94 4.72
CA GLU A 18 33.53 -16.33 4.14
C GLU A 18 32.45 -15.39 4.69
N VAL A 19 32.06 -14.41 3.88
CA VAL A 19 30.97 -13.51 4.20
C VAL A 19 29.68 -14.29 4.03
N LEU A 20 29.12 -14.77 5.15
CA LEU A 20 27.81 -15.40 5.16
C LEU A 20 26.74 -14.33 4.93
N SER A 21 25.94 -14.51 3.89
CA SER A 21 24.76 -13.69 3.59
C SER A 21 23.49 -14.49 3.79
N TRP A 22 22.40 -13.81 4.14
CA TRP A 22 21.08 -14.43 4.14
C TRP A 22 20.73 -14.95 2.74
N ALA A 23 20.17 -16.15 2.67
CA ALA A 23 19.75 -16.75 1.39
C ALA A 23 18.63 -15.97 0.71
N ASN A 24 17.82 -15.22 1.49
CA ASN A 24 16.69 -14.46 1.00
C ASN A 24 16.46 -13.20 1.85
N PRO A 25 16.36 -11.99 1.26
CA PRO A 25 16.09 -10.75 2.00
C PRO A 25 14.72 -10.77 2.71
N PHE A 26 13.70 -11.45 2.17
CA PHE A 26 12.42 -11.64 2.84
C PHE A 26 12.56 -12.44 4.14
N LEU A 27 13.38 -13.51 4.12
CA LEU A 27 13.65 -14.31 5.31
C LEU A 27 14.38 -13.49 6.37
N GLN A 28 15.37 -12.68 5.94
CA GLN A 28 16.05 -11.74 6.81
C GLN A 28 15.06 -10.75 7.45
N SER A 29 14.19 -10.13 6.65
CA SER A 29 13.17 -9.19 7.13
C SER A 29 12.20 -9.83 8.11
N TYR A 30 11.78 -11.07 7.85
CA TYR A 30 10.91 -11.85 8.73
C TYR A 30 11.59 -12.20 10.06
N LEU A 31 12.83 -12.71 10.05
CA LEU A 31 13.54 -13.05 11.28
C LEU A 31 13.86 -11.79 12.11
N ALA A 32 14.17 -10.68 11.45
CA ALA A 32 14.28 -9.38 12.12
C ALA A 32 12.97 -8.98 12.79
N ALA A 33 11.83 -9.21 12.12
CA ALA A 33 10.51 -8.94 12.68
C ALA A 33 10.19 -9.84 13.88
N VAL A 34 10.49 -11.14 13.80
CA VAL A 34 10.35 -12.09 14.92
C VAL A 34 11.14 -11.60 16.13
N HIS A 35 12.41 -11.24 15.94
CA HIS A 35 13.23 -10.69 17.02
C HIS A 35 12.62 -9.39 17.60
N LEU A 36 12.14 -8.47 16.75
CA LEU A 36 11.50 -7.22 17.18
C LEU A 36 10.18 -7.45 17.92
N SER A 37 9.39 -8.44 17.54
CA SER A 37 8.10 -8.76 18.15
C SER A 37 8.23 -9.53 19.46
N LEU A 38 9.32 -10.29 19.63
CA LEU A 38 9.54 -11.14 20.82
C LEU A 38 10.51 -10.54 21.85
N THR A 39 11.35 -9.58 21.46
CA THR A 39 12.28 -8.93 22.42
C THR A 39 11.56 -8.23 23.58
N LEU A 40 12.11 -8.32 24.79
CA LEU A 40 11.62 -7.59 25.98
C LEU A 40 11.74 -6.07 25.84
N GLN A 41 12.62 -5.58 24.95
CA GLN A 41 12.89 -4.16 24.77
C GLN A 41 11.84 -3.47 23.88
N SER A 42 10.68 -3.16 24.46
CA SER A 42 9.58 -2.46 23.76
C SER A 42 9.94 -1.07 23.21
N SER A 43 11.03 -0.45 23.68
CA SER A 43 11.50 0.83 23.16
C SER A 43 12.06 0.73 21.73
N ILE A 44 12.66 -0.41 21.38
CA ILE A 44 13.16 -0.67 20.02
C ILE A 44 11.97 -0.80 19.08
N PHE A 45 10.97 -1.60 19.45
CA PHE A 45 9.74 -1.78 18.68
C PHE A 45 9.05 -0.44 18.36
N LYS A 46 8.89 0.44 19.36
CA LYS A 46 8.30 1.78 19.17
C LYS A 46 9.11 2.66 18.21
N LYS A 47 10.43 2.60 18.28
CA LYS A 47 11.31 3.37 17.38
C LYS A 47 11.17 2.85 15.95
N THR A 48 11.20 1.53 15.78
CA THR A 48 11.08 0.89 14.47
C THR A 48 9.73 1.19 13.83
N LEU A 49 8.62 1.18 14.58
CA LEU A 49 7.28 1.48 14.04
C LEU A 49 6.94 2.96 13.97
N SER A 50 7.83 3.86 14.42
CA SER A 50 7.54 5.28 14.32
C SER A 50 7.42 5.67 12.85
N PHE A 51 6.31 6.30 12.46
CA PHE A 51 6.15 6.94 11.14
C PHE A 51 7.09 8.16 10.99
N ARG A 52 8.21 8.19 11.70
CA ARG A 52 9.26 9.16 11.48
C ARG A 52 9.82 8.82 10.12
N CYS A 53 9.49 9.65 9.14
CA CYS A 53 10.21 9.69 7.88
C CYS A 53 11.70 9.59 8.22
N GLU A 54 12.36 8.55 7.73
CA GLU A 54 13.81 8.56 7.62
C GLU A 54 14.16 9.69 6.66
N THR A 55 14.27 10.89 7.21
CA THR A 55 15.15 11.92 6.70
C THR A 55 16.57 11.47 7.03
N SER A 56 17.00 10.33 6.47
CA SER A 56 18.41 9.96 6.52
C SER A 56 19.14 10.84 5.52
N THR A 57 19.73 11.87 6.11
CA THR A 57 20.86 12.62 5.59
C THR A 57 21.84 11.70 4.85
N LYS A 58 22.32 12.20 3.71
CA LYS A 58 23.31 11.61 2.81
C LYS A 58 24.34 10.74 3.55
N GLY A 59 24.46 9.46 3.18
CA GLY A 59 25.75 8.75 3.33
C GLY A 59 25.79 7.38 4.02
N ARG A 60 24.71 6.81 4.57
CA ARG A 60 24.74 5.41 5.06
C ARG A 60 23.97 4.49 4.12
N ARG A 61 24.64 3.44 3.63
CA ARG A 61 24.02 2.34 2.86
C ARG A 61 22.85 1.81 3.68
N ARG A 62 21.65 2.03 3.15
CA ARG A 62 20.36 1.71 3.76
C ARG A 62 20.19 0.19 3.77
N PRO A 63 19.53 -0.42 4.77
CA PRO A 63 18.72 -1.60 4.46
C PRO A 63 17.78 -1.18 3.33
N LEU A 64 17.61 -2.00 2.28
CA LEU A 64 16.74 -1.59 1.18
C LEU A 64 15.40 -1.17 1.79
N ARG A 65 14.90 0.02 1.42
CA ARG A 65 13.69 0.62 2.02
C ARG A 65 12.55 -0.39 2.15
N GLU A 66 12.45 -1.28 1.17
CA GLU A 66 11.54 -2.41 1.10
C GLU A 66 11.76 -3.46 2.21
N GLU A 67 12.99 -3.88 2.49
CA GLU A 67 13.31 -4.83 3.56
C GLU A 67 12.89 -4.31 4.93
N PHE A 68 13.13 -3.02 5.17
CA PHE A 68 12.73 -2.38 6.43
C PHE A 68 11.20 -2.26 6.55
N GLU A 69 10.52 -1.85 5.48
CA GLU A 69 9.05 -1.81 5.42
C GLU A 69 8.45 -3.22 5.62
N LEU A 70 9.04 -4.26 5.02
CA LEU A 70 8.65 -5.66 5.22
C LEU A 70 8.84 -6.10 6.68
N THR A 71 9.98 -5.77 7.30
CA THR A 71 10.20 -6.05 8.72
C THR A 71 9.14 -5.39 9.60
N GLN A 72 8.76 -4.14 9.32
CA GLN A 72 7.70 -3.47 10.07
C GLN A 72 6.35 -4.18 9.90
N ARG A 73 5.99 -4.54 8.66
CA ARG A 73 4.74 -5.23 8.31
C ARG A 73 4.63 -6.58 9.01
N PHE A 74 5.66 -7.43 8.88
CA PHE A 74 5.73 -8.70 9.58
C PHE A 74 5.68 -8.52 11.10
N ALA A 75 6.38 -7.53 11.66
CA ALA A 75 6.39 -7.33 13.10
C ALA A 75 4.99 -7.02 13.64
N VAL A 76 4.19 -6.24 12.89
CA VAL A 76 2.80 -5.96 13.22
C VAL A 76 1.94 -7.22 13.08
N GLY A 77 2.03 -7.96 11.97
CA GLY A 77 1.27 -9.21 11.78
C GLY A 77 1.52 -10.22 12.89
N LEU A 78 2.79 -10.41 13.28
CA LEU A 78 3.19 -11.29 14.38
C LEU A 78 2.58 -10.90 15.73
N LEU A 79 2.24 -9.61 15.96
CA LEU A 79 1.55 -9.22 17.19
C LEU A 79 0.13 -9.79 17.28
N PHE A 80 -0.51 -10.04 16.14
CA PHE A 80 -1.89 -10.51 16.06
C PHE A 80 -1.97 -11.97 15.58
N GLN A 81 -0.84 -12.67 15.48
CA GLN A 81 -0.80 -14.08 15.11
C GLN A 81 -1.28 -14.98 16.24
N ASN A 82 -1.85 -16.12 15.87
CA ASN A 82 -2.24 -17.17 16.80
C ASN A 82 -1.06 -17.55 17.71
N ARG A 83 -1.34 -17.55 19.00
CA ARG A 83 -0.36 -17.78 20.07
C ARG A 83 0.26 -19.16 20.00
N ALA A 84 -0.51 -20.16 19.58
CA ALA A 84 -0.02 -21.53 19.40
C ALA A 84 1.15 -21.59 18.39
N ASP A 85 1.08 -20.76 17.34
CA ASP A 85 2.09 -20.72 16.29
C ASP A 85 3.34 -19.97 16.77
N LEU A 86 3.18 -18.99 17.65
CA LEU A 86 4.28 -18.18 18.22
C LEU A 86 5.03 -18.88 19.36
N LEU A 87 4.37 -19.79 20.08
CA LEU A 87 4.99 -20.57 21.16
C LEU A 87 6.18 -21.41 20.67
N TRP A 88 6.15 -21.87 19.41
CA TRP A 88 7.28 -22.57 18.81
C TRP A 88 8.50 -21.67 18.60
N LEU A 89 8.29 -20.37 18.38
CA LEU A 89 9.37 -19.40 18.17
C LEU A 89 9.97 -18.89 19.49
N HIS A 90 9.19 -18.86 20.57
CA HIS A 90 9.65 -18.41 21.89
C HIS A 90 8.82 -19.03 23.03
N PRO A 91 9.27 -20.16 23.59
CA PRO A 91 8.58 -20.86 24.68
C PRO A 91 8.87 -20.16 26.02
N ASP A 92 8.23 -19.01 26.23
CA ASP A 92 8.28 -18.24 27.48
C ASP A 92 6.87 -17.89 27.93
N ASP A 93 6.59 -18.14 29.21
CA ASP A 93 5.31 -17.83 29.85
C ASP A 93 4.97 -16.32 29.80
N ASN A 94 5.98 -15.45 29.67
CA ASN A 94 5.81 -14.00 29.56
C ASN A 94 5.42 -13.50 28.17
N LEU A 95 5.40 -14.37 27.15
CA LEU A 95 5.11 -14.00 25.76
C LEU A 95 3.82 -13.17 25.64
N ASN A 96 2.76 -13.56 26.36
CA ASN A 96 1.47 -12.87 26.35
C ASN A 96 1.58 -11.42 26.82
N ASN A 97 2.32 -11.18 27.90
CA ASN A 97 2.50 -9.84 28.44
C ASN A 97 3.31 -8.96 27.48
N ILE A 98 4.34 -9.53 26.84
CA ILE A 98 5.17 -8.83 25.85
C ILE A 98 4.32 -8.39 24.66
N LEU A 99 3.53 -9.30 24.09
CA LEU A 99 2.66 -9.00 22.95
C LEU A 99 1.61 -7.95 23.31
N LEU A 100 0.95 -8.08 24.48
CA LEU A 100 -0.05 -7.12 24.94
C LEU A 100 0.52 -5.71 25.14
N ILE A 101 1.73 -5.60 25.70
CA ILE A 101 2.43 -4.30 25.87
C ILE A 101 2.72 -3.67 24.50
N LYS A 102 3.17 -4.47 23.53
CA LYS A 102 3.49 -3.98 22.18
C LYS A 102 2.26 -3.61 21.38
N GLN A 103 1.20 -4.42 21.44
CA GLN A 103 -0.12 -4.08 20.88
C GLN A 103 -0.62 -2.76 21.49
N THR A 104 -0.68 -2.64 22.81
CA THR A 104 -1.11 -1.40 23.50
C THR A 104 -0.28 -0.19 23.05
N SER A 105 1.02 -0.40 22.88
CA SER A 105 1.89 0.66 22.38
C SER A 105 1.61 1.03 20.92
N LEU A 106 1.31 0.06 20.06
CA LEU A 106 0.93 0.29 18.66
C LEU A 106 -0.38 1.07 18.60
N PHE A 107 -1.40 0.67 19.36
CA PHE A 107 -2.67 1.41 19.47
C PHE A 107 -2.46 2.85 19.92
N THR A 108 -1.65 3.04 20.97
CA THR A 108 -1.33 4.38 21.48
C THR A 108 -0.60 5.21 20.44
N HIS A 109 0.33 4.61 19.69
CA HIS A 109 1.06 5.29 18.64
C HIS A 109 0.13 5.75 17.50
N ILE A 110 -0.73 4.86 17.02
CA ILE A 110 -1.72 5.14 15.97
C ILE A 110 -2.72 6.19 16.45
N ARG A 111 -3.23 6.08 17.67
CA ARG A 111 -4.19 7.04 18.27
C ARG A 111 -3.63 8.46 18.34
N ASN A 112 -2.36 8.59 18.69
CA ASN A 112 -1.72 9.89 18.88
C ASN A 112 -1.21 10.49 17.56
N HIS A 113 -1.29 9.77 16.44
CA HIS A 113 -0.81 10.26 15.16
C HIS A 113 -1.83 11.17 14.48
N LYS A 114 -1.35 12.28 13.91
CA LYS A 114 -2.16 13.13 13.04
C LYS A 114 -2.10 12.59 11.61
N PHE A 115 -3.10 11.84 11.18
CA PHE A 115 -3.12 11.18 9.85
C PHE A 115 -3.09 12.17 8.68
N ARG A 116 -3.62 13.39 8.88
CA ARG A 116 -3.57 14.49 7.88
C ARG A 116 -2.15 14.94 7.52
N LEU A 117 -1.16 14.63 8.35
CA LEU A 117 0.24 15.02 8.14
C LEU A 117 1.11 13.87 7.61
N LEU A 118 0.52 12.69 7.39
CA LEU A 118 1.25 11.54 6.88
C LEU A 118 1.53 11.71 5.39
N LYS A 119 2.73 11.30 4.98
CA LYS A 119 3.07 11.20 3.56
C LYS A 119 2.34 10.01 2.93
N PRO A 120 2.10 10.04 1.60
CA PRO A 120 1.50 8.95 0.84
C PRO A 120 2.04 7.55 1.19
N SER A 121 3.37 7.39 1.24
CA SER A 121 4.00 6.11 1.57
C SER A 121 3.74 5.63 2.99
N GLN A 122 3.51 6.55 3.93
CA GLN A 122 3.24 6.22 5.33
C GLN A 122 1.79 5.80 5.53
N ILE A 123 0.87 6.43 4.78
CA ILE A 123 -0.52 5.99 4.71
C ILE A 123 -0.57 4.57 4.15
N LEU A 124 0.19 4.27 3.10
CA LEU A 124 0.28 2.92 2.55
C LEU A 124 0.84 1.90 3.57
N ASN A 125 1.91 2.23 4.30
CA ASN A 125 2.42 1.33 5.33
C ASN A 125 1.41 1.09 6.47
N LEU A 126 0.61 2.11 6.82
CA LEU A 126 -0.50 1.93 7.75
C LEU A 126 -1.56 0.99 7.19
N CYS A 127 -1.86 1.07 5.88
CA CYS A 127 -2.75 0.10 5.21
C CYS A 127 -2.26 -1.33 5.39
N HIS A 128 -0.96 -1.56 5.18
CA HIS A 128 -0.36 -2.87 5.41
C HIS A 128 -0.39 -3.31 6.86
N PHE A 129 -0.16 -2.43 7.83
CA PHE A 129 -0.22 -2.79 9.25
C PHE A 129 -1.59 -3.34 9.66
N ILE A 130 -2.67 -2.76 9.15
CA ILE A 130 -4.02 -3.25 9.42
C ILE A 130 -4.29 -4.53 8.66
N TYR A 131 -3.87 -4.62 7.40
CA TYR A 131 -4.03 -5.82 6.60
C TYR A 131 -3.34 -7.03 7.27
N GLU A 132 -2.06 -6.89 7.64
CA GLU A 132 -1.28 -7.94 8.31
C GLU A 132 -1.89 -8.31 9.67
N GLY A 133 -2.32 -7.32 10.46
CA GLY A 133 -2.99 -7.58 11.73
C GLY A 133 -4.35 -8.29 11.59
N SER A 134 -5.04 -8.10 10.45
CA SER A 134 -6.33 -8.71 10.12
C SER A 134 -6.18 -10.12 9.56
N LEU A 135 -5.20 -10.35 8.67
CA LEU A 135 -4.96 -11.63 8.02
C LEU A 135 -4.73 -12.75 9.03
N THR A 136 -3.97 -12.48 10.09
CA THR A 136 -3.61 -13.47 11.11
C THR A 136 -4.76 -13.86 12.04
N THR A 137 -5.92 -13.21 11.93
CA THR A 137 -7.13 -13.49 12.72
C THR A 137 -8.20 -14.29 11.98
N PHE A 138 -8.05 -14.54 10.67
CA PHE A 138 -9.06 -15.19 9.79
C PHE A 138 -9.39 -16.67 10.11
N GLY A 139 -8.94 -17.20 11.24
CA GLY A 139 -9.24 -18.57 11.70
C GLY A 139 -9.80 -18.68 13.11
N GLN A 140 -10.05 -17.57 13.81
CA GLN A 140 -10.57 -17.57 15.18
C GLN A 140 -11.69 -16.53 15.35
N SER A 141 -12.58 -16.79 16.31
CA SER A 141 -13.68 -15.89 16.70
C SER A 141 -13.22 -14.44 16.69
N ALA A 142 -13.87 -13.61 15.86
CA ALA A 142 -13.50 -12.24 15.52
C ALA A 142 -12.84 -11.51 16.71
N ASP A 143 -11.50 -11.45 16.69
CA ASP A 143 -10.77 -10.80 17.78
C ASP A 143 -11.14 -9.31 17.75
N THR A 144 -11.76 -8.86 18.84
CA THR A 144 -12.27 -7.49 18.99
C THR A 144 -11.14 -6.47 18.87
N THR A 145 -9.90 -6.90 19.13
CA THR A 145 -8.72 -6.04 19.15
C THR A 145 -8.36 -5.56 17.75
N THR A 146 -8.22 -6.46 16.77
CA THR A 146 -7.86 -6.08 15.40
C THR A 146 -8.96 -5.28 14.72
N SER A 147 -10.22 -5.70 14.89
CA SER A 147 -11.38 -4.94 14.39
C SER A 147 -11.44 -3.53 14.98
N ARG A 148 -11.11 -3.37 16.28
CA ARG A 148 -10.97 -2.04 16.91
C ARG A 148 -9.82 -1.23 16.29
N LEU A 149 -8.70 -1.86 15.93
CA LEU A 149 -7.58 -1.17 15.29
C LEU A 149 -7.96 -0.67 13.88
N ALA A 150 -8.54 -1.57 13.08
CA ALA A 150 -9.00 -1.26 11.73
C ALA A 150 -10.02 -0.12 11.77
N ARG A 151 -11.01 -0.19 12.67
CA ARG A 151 -12.01 0.87 12.86
C ARG A 151 -11.39 2.19 13.30
N GLN A 152 -10.49 2.17 14.28
CA GLN A 152 -9.82 3.38 14.75
C GLN A 152 -9.01 4.04 13.63
N VAL A 153 -8.30 3.26 12.81
CA VAL A 153 -7.57 3.78 11.65
C VAL A 153 -8.55 4.36 10.64
N PHE A 154 -9.58 3.61 10.26
CA PHE A 154 -10.62 4.05 9.34
C PHE A 154 -11.23 5.41 9.73
N ASP A 155 -11.65 5.55 10.99
CA ASP A 155 -12.27 6.77 11.51
C ASP A 155 -11.31 7.97 11.50
N SER A 156 -10.02 7.70 11.68
CA SER A 156 -8.97 8.71 11.78
C SER A 156 -8.37 9.11 10.43
N LEU A 157 -8.60 8.33 9.37
CA LEU A 157 -8.13 8.64 8.03
C LEU A 157 -8.83 9.89 7.47
N PRO A 158 -8.09 10.79 6.79
CA PRO A 158 -8.68 11.93 6.11
C PRO A 158 -9.58 11.48 4.96
N GLU A 159 -10.59 12.27 4.62
CA GLU A 159 -11.47 12.00 3.48
C GLU A 159 -10.68 12.00 2.17
N ASN A 160 -9.74 12.93 1.99
CA ASN A 160 -8.85 12.96 0.83
C ASN A 160 -7.58 12.17 1.13
N LEU A 161 -7.48 10.95 0.59
CA LEU A 161 -6.30 10.10 0.69
C LEU A 161 -5.49 10.22 -0.60
N THR A 162 -4.21 10.49 -0.47
CA THR A 162 -3.29 10.60 -1.62
C THR A 162 -2.20 9.56 -1.52
N PHE A 163 -2.06 8.81 -2.62
CA PHE A 163 -1.01 7.86 -2.92
C PHE A 163 -0.15 8.36 -4.10
N ASN A 164 -0.19 9.68 -4.37
CA ASN A 164 0.52 10.25 -5.50
C ASN A 164 2.02 9.96 -5.42
N GLY A 165 2.58 9.47 -6.53
CA GLY A 165 4.01 9.20 -6.69
C GLY A 165 4.52 7.98 -5.92
N VAL A 166 3.62 7.20 -5.30
CA VAL A 166 3.97 5.94 -4.64
C VAL A 166 3.70 4.79 -5.61
N PRO A 167 4.70 4.00 -6.02
CA PRO A 167 4.47 2.85 -6.89
C PRO A 167 3.59 1.82 -6.16
N LEU A 168 2.43 1.50 -6.72
CA LEU A 168 1.48 0.55 -6.14
C LEU A 168 1.58 -0.81 -6.83
N THR A 169 1.94 -1.83 -6.05
CA THR A 169 1.84 -3.24 -6.45
C THR A 169 0.42 -3.77 -6.23
N PRO A 170 0.05 -4.92 -6.83
CA PRO A 170 -1.25 -5.55 -6.56
C PRO A 170 -1.54 -5.81 -5.07
N ALA A 171 -0.50 -6.14 -4.28
CA ALA A 171 -0.63 -6.33 -2.84
C ALA A 171 -0.95 -5.01 -2.11
N ASP A 172 -0.34 -3.90 -2.54
CA ASP A 172 -0.63 -2.57 -2.00
C ASP A 172 -2.09 -2.17 -2.26
N VAL A 173 -2.60 -2.42 -3.47
CA VAL A 173 -4.00 -2.15 -3.82
C VAL A 173 -4.95 -2.97 -2.94
N HIS A 174 -4.61 -4.23 -2.68
CA HIS A 174 -5.42 -5.09 -1.81
C HIS A 174 -5.44 -4.60 -0.36
N ALA A 175 -4.29 -4.16 0.18
CA ALA A 175 -4.22 -3.60 1.53
C ALA A 175 -5.01 -2.28 1.64
N ILE A 176 -4.93 -1.40 0.63
CA ILE A 176 -5.74 -0.17 0.57
C ILE A 176 -7.23 -0.53 0.55
N LYS A 177 -7.63 -1.46 -0.32
CA LYS A 177 -9.02 -1.93 -0.43
C LYS A 177 -9.55 -2.40 0.92
N ASN A 178 -8.79 -3.23 1.63
CA ASN A 178 -9.20 -3.82 2.91
C ASN A 178 -9.58 -2.77 3.97
N ILE A 179 -8.83 -1.67 4.05
CA ILE A 179 -9.17 -0.57 4.98
C ILE A 179 -10.35 0.23 4.45
N VAL A 180 -10.30 0.62 3.18
CA VAL A 180 -11.29 1.56 2.61
C VAL A 180 -12.68 0.94 2.57
N GLU A 181 -12.77 -0.39 2.40
CA GLU A 181 -14.02 -1.17 2.42
C GLU A 181 -14.61 -1.36 3.83
N TYR A 182 -13.90 -0.99 4.91
CA TYR A 182 -14.36 -1.21 6.29
C TYR A 182 -15.60 -0.39 6.68
N GLY A 183 -15.88 0.70 5.97
CA GLY A 183 -17.06 1.53 6.19
C GLY A 183 -18.22 1.20 5.26
N GLU A 184 -19.39 1.76 5.55
CA GLU A 184 -20.58 1.63 4.71
C GLU A 184 -20.88 2.93 3.93
N GLU A 185 -20.40 4.07 4.43
CA GLU A 185 -20.68 5.38 3.85
C GLU A 185 -19.62 5.81 2.83
N GLN A 186 -20.09 6.47 1.77
CA GLN A 186 -19.24 7.23 0.86
C GLN A 186 -18.50 8.34 1.63
N ARG A 187 -17.21 8.14 1.87
CA ARG A 187 -16.38 9.05 2.66
C ARG A 187 -15.15 9.52 1.90
N PHE A 188 -14.46 8.63 1.20
CA PHE A 188 -13.12 8.90 0.71
C PHE A 188 -13.08 9.44 -0.72
N SER A 189 -12.07 10.25 -1.00
CA SER A 189 -11.58 10.54 -2.35
C SER A 189 -10.14 10.09 -2.45
N LEU A 190 -9.84 9.23 -3.43
CA LEU A 190 -8.53 8.61 -3.58
C LEU A 190 -7.77 9.25 -4.73
N ASP A 191 -6.57 9.78 -4.45
CA ASP A 191 -5.64 10.26 -5.46
C ASP A 191 -4.54 9.22 -5.69
N LEU A 192 -4.61 8.55 -6.83
CA LEU A 192 -3.73 7.49 -7.31
C LEU A 192 -2.86 7.97 -8.49
N THR A 193 -2.73 9.28 -8.69
CA THR A 193 -1.92 9.81 -9.79
C THR A 193 -0.44 9.48 -9.64
N ASP A 194 0.25 9.19 -10.74
CA ASP A 194 1.67 8.81 -10.74
C ASP A 194 2.02 7.58 -9.87
N SER A 195 1.03 6.73 -9.55
CA SER A 195 1.22 5.53 -8.75
C SER A 195 1.61 4.28 -9.56
N GLY A 196 1.51 4.34 -10.88
CA GLY A 196 1.74 3.18 -11.76
C GLY A 196 0.76 2.02 -11.52
N ILE A 197 -0.39 2.30 -10.92
CA ILE A 197 -1.42 1.28 -10.66
C ILE A 197 -1.91 0.67 -11.97
N GLN A 198 -1.97 -0.66 -12.00
CA GLN A 198 -2.47 -1.40 -13.16
C GLN A 198 -3.99 -1.23 -13.29
N VAL A 199 -4.51 -1.34 -14.52
CA VAL A 199 -5.96 -1.32 -14.81
C VAL A 199 -6.74 -2.35 -13.99
N SER A 200 -6.17 -3.54 -13.76
CA SER A 200 -6.74 -4.58 -12.88
C SER A 200 -6.89 -4.10 -11.43
N GLY A 201 -5.92 -3.32 -10.93
CA GLY A 201 -5.97 -2.68 -9.63
C GLY A 201 -7.08 -1.64 -9.56
N LEU A 202 -7.19 -0.76 -10.56
CA LEU A 202 -8.27 0.24 -10.64
C LEU A 202 -9.65 -0.42 -10.67
N ARG A 203 -9.80 -1.49 -11.44
CA ARG A 203 -11.02 -2.29 -11.48
C ARG A 203 -11.37 -2.89 -10.13
N SER A 204 -10.39 -3.34 -9.34
CA SER A 204 -10.66 -3.89 -8.01
C SER A 204 -11.20 -2.84 -7.01
N LEU A 205 -10.91 -1.55 -7.25
CA LEU A 205 -11.32 -0.42 -6.42
C LEU A 205 -12.67 0.18 -6.86
N VAL A 206 -13.00 0.17 -8.15
CA VAL A 206 -14.16 0.91 -8.68
C VAL A 206 -15.49 0.54 -8.01
N GLY A 207 -15.67 -0.73 -7.63
CA GLY A 207 -16.86 -1.24 -6.93
C GLY A 207 -16.96 -0.87 -5.45
N LEU A 208 -15.99 -0.14 -4.89
CA LEU A 208 -16.04 0.28 -3.49
C LEU A 208 -17.09 1.37 -3.31
N ASN A 209 -18.08 1.10 -2.45
CA ASN A 209 -19.14 2.04 -2.10
C ASN A 209 -18.67 3.15 -1.17
N THR A 210 -17.55 2.98 -0.48
CA THR A 210 -17.01 3.96 0.46
C THR A 210 -16.22 5.09 -0.21
N VAL A 211 -15.89 4.94 -1.49
CA VAL A 211 -15.11 5.92 -2.25
C VAL A 211 -16.05 6.73 -3.14
N LYS A 212 -16.06 8.05 -2.93
CA LYS A 212 -16.80 9.02 -3.74
C LYS A 212 -16.15 9.20 -5.10
N THR A 213 -14.84 9.47 -5.10
CA THR A 213 -14.13 9.86 -6.32
C THR A 213 -12.70 9.34 -6.33
N TYR A 214 -12.21 9.04 -7.53
CA TYR A 214 -10.86 8.63 -7.81
C TYR A 214 -10.19 9.63 -8.75
N ARG A 215 -8.92 9.88 -8.50
CA ARG A 215 -8.02 10.57 -9.43
C ARG A 215 -6.94 9.59 -9.83
N ALA A 216 -6.77 9.31 -11.11
CA ALA A 216 -5.76 8.37 -11.61
C ALA A 216 -5.20 8.89 -12.95
N CYS A 217 -4.23 8.17 -13.51
CA CYS A 217 -3.65 8.52 -14.81
C CYS A 217 -4.73 8.49 -15.90
N ILE A 218 -4.68 9.47 -16.81
CA ILE A 218 -5.64 9.60 -17.92
C ILE A 218 -5.67 8.30 -18.76
N VAL A 219 -4.49 7.74 -19.03
CA VAL A 219 -4.32 6.51 -19.80
C VAL A 219 -5.03 5.34 -19.11
N ASP A 220 -4.71 5.10 -17.83
CA ASP A 220 -5.23 3.95 -17.08
C ASP A 220 -6.75 4.01 -16.89
N VAL A 221 -7.31 5.21 -16.68
CA VAL A 221 -8.77 5.40 -16.54
C VAL A 221 -9.48 5.11 -17.87
N ILE A 222 -8.96 5.63 -18.98
CA ILE A 222 -9.58 5.42 -20.29
C ILE A 222 -9.45 3.94 -20.72
N SER A 223 -8.30 3.32 -20.45
CA SER A 223 -8.13 1.87 -20.67
C SER A 223 -9.07 1.03 -19.81
N LEU A 224 -9.32 1.42 -18.55
CA LEU A 224 -10.32 0.77 -17.71
C LEU A 224 -11.72 0.84 -18.33
N TRP A 225 -12.12 2.01 -18.83
CA TRP A 225 -13.44 2.20 -19.43
C TRP A 225 -13.60 1.37 -20.71
N GLU A 226 -12.57 1.34 -21.58
CA GLU A 226 -12.57 0.50 -22.78
C GLU A 226 -12.68 -1.01 -22.45
N GLU A 227 -12.02 -1.46 -21.38
CA GLU A 227 -12.07 -2.86 -20.97
C GLU A 227 -13.43 -3.26 -20.37
N LEU A 228 -14.02 -2.40 -19.55
CA LEU A 228 -15.35 -2.62 -18.98
C LEU A 228 -16.45 -2.62 -20.06
N GLU A 229 -16.31 -1.76 -21.07
CA GLU A 229 -17.19 -1.74 -22.24
C GLU A 229 -17.09 -3.05 -23.04
N LYS A 230 -15.87 -3.52 -23.34
CA LYS A 230 -15.65 -4.79 -24.07
C LYS A 230 -16.26 -5.98 -23.34
N GLN A 231 -16.19 -5.98 -22.01
CA GLN A 231 -16.73 -7.05 -21.17
C GLN A 231 -18.23 -6.92 -20.88
N LYS A 232 -18.89 -5.84 -21.33
CA LYS A 232 -20.32 -5.55 -21.11
C LYS A 232 -20.71 -5.53 -19.64
N GLU A 233 -19.86 -4.98 -18.78
CA GLU A 233 -20.10 -4.87 -17.35
C GLU A 233 -20.72 -3.51 -16.98
N ASP A 234 -21.96 -3.28 -17.44
CA ASP A 234 -22.62 -1.97 -17.38
C ASP A 234 -22.63 -1.33 -15.97
N GLY A 235 -22.79 -2.15 -14.92
CA GLY A 235 -22.74 -1.68 -13.54
C GLY A 235 -21.38 -1.09 -13.14
N PHE A 236 -20.29 -1.81 -13.44
CA PHE A 236 -18.93 -1.33 -13.19
C PHE A 236 -18.55 -0.18 -14.11
N THR A 237 -19.02 -0.17 -15.36
CA THR A 237 -18.85 0.95 -16.29
C THR A 237 -19.45 2.22 -15.73
N CYS A 238 -20.67 2.15 -15.19
CA CYS A 238 -21.30 3.32 -14.56
C CYS A 238 -20.56 3.81 -13.31
N ASP A 239 -20.12 2.91 -12.45
CA ASP A 239 -19.29 3.27 -11.30
C ASP A 239 -17.96 3.89 -11.73
N ALA A 240 -17.36 3.39 -12.81
CA ALA A 240 -16.10 3.90 -13.32
C ALA A 240 -16.24 5.33 -13.84
N VAL A 241 -17.26 5.58 -14.67
CA VAL A 241 -17.50 6.89 -15.27
C VAL A 241 -17.92 7.93 -14.23
N THR A 242 -18.66 7.52 -13.20
CA THR A 242 -19.12 8.43 -12.13
C THR A 242 -18.02 8.75 -11.13
N LYS A 243 -17.21 7.76 -10.72
CA LYS A 243 -16.23 7.94 -9.65
C LYS A 243 -14.86 8.41 -10.17
N PHE A 244 -14.42 8.04 -11.38
CA PHE A 244 -13.12 8.48 -11.90
C PHE A 244 -13.19 9.87 -12.53
N LYS A 245 -12.41 10.80 -11.97
CA LYS A 245 -12.25 12.16 -12.49
C LYS A 245 -11.04 12.25 -13.40
N ILE A 246 -11.30 12.50 -14.68
CA ILE A 246 -10.28 12.86 -15.67
C ILE A 246 -10.22 14.38 -15.74
N ASP A 247 -9.01 14.93 -15.65
CA ASP A 247 -8.72 16.36 -15.81
C ASP A 247 -7.93 16.54 -17.11
N PRO A 248 -8.59 16.86 -18.25
CA PRO A 248 -7.94 16.92 -19.56
C PRO A 248 -6.81 17.93 -19.64
N PHE A 249 -6.90 19.01 -18.87
CA PHE A 249 -5.92 20.11 -18.86
C PHE A 249 -4.61 19.74 -18.16
N LYS A 250 -4.56 18.59 -17.48
CA LYS A 250 -3.33 18.06 -16.89
C LYS A 250 -2.65 17.01 -17.77
N ALA A 251 -3.01 16.95 -19.05
CA ALA A 251 -2.30 16.17 -20.04
C ALA A 251 -0.88 16.73 -20.28
N THR A 252 0.14 16.03 -19.79
CA THR A 252 1.55 16.42 -19.94
C THR A 252 2.30 15.63 -21.03
N GLN A 253 1.77 14.48 -21.48
CA GLN A 253 2.44 13.58 -22.42
C GLN A 253 1.61 13.41 -23.70
N VAL A 254 2.28 13.12 -24.82
CA VAL A 254 1.61 12.87 -26.13
C VAL A 254 0.61 11.73 -26.03
N CYS A 255 0.96 10.66 -25.31
CA CYS A 255 0.04 9.55 -25.06
C CYS A 255 -1.24 9.98 -24.33
N HIS A 256 -1.21 11.03 -23.49
CA HIS A 256 -2.42 11.55 -22.86
C HIS A 256 -3.37 12.16 -23.89
N VAL A 257 -2.85 12.88 -24.88
CA VAL A 257 -3.65 13.49 -25.96
C VAL A 257 -4.32 12.41 -26.81
N GLU A 258 -3.57 11.36 -27.17
CA GLU A 258 -4.13 10.21 -27.91
C GLU A 258 -5.26 9.52 -27.13
N HIS A 259 -5.10 9.35 -25.82
CA HIS A 259 -6.14 8.77 -24.99
C HIS A 259 -7.34 9.71 -24.82
N LEU A 260 -7.13 11.02 -24.68
CA LEU A 260 -8.22 12.00 -24.66
C LEU A 260 -9.02 11.99 -25.99
N ALA A 261 -8.38 11.76 -27.13
CA ALA A 261 -9.10 11.56 -28.39
C ALA A 261 -10.00 10.32 -28.35
N LYS A 262 -9.54 9.20 -27.76
CA LYS A 262 -10.38 8.02 -27.53
C LYS A 262 -11.55 8.32 -26.60
N LEU A 263 -11.34 9.12 -25.57
CA LEU A 263 -12.41 9.56 -24.66
C LEU A 263 -13.49 10.35 -25.41
N VAL A 264 -13.09 11.24 -26.34
CA VAL A 264 -14.02 11.96 -27.22
C VAL A 264 -14.77 10.98 -28.14
N ASP A 265 -14.09 9.99 -28.73
CA ASP A 265 -14.74 8.96 -29.55
C ASP A 265 -15.79 8.16 -28.77
N ILE A 266 -15.43 7.69 -27.58
CA ILE A 266 -16.33 6.97 -26.66
C ILE A 266 -17.59 7.79 -26.39
N HIS A 267 -17.42 9.09 -26.15
CA HIS A 267 -18.52 10.01 -25.91
C HIS A 267 -19.39 10.24 -27.16
N THR A 268 -18.78 10.62 -28.29
CA THR A 268 -19.48 10.96 -29.54
C THR A 268 -20.29 9.78 -30.08
N ASN A 269 -19.75 8.57 -29.96
CA ASN A 269 -20.42 7.35 -30.40
C ASN A 269 -21.38 6.76 -29.35
N LYS A 270 -21.61 7.44 -28.22
CA LYS A 270 -22.48 6.99 -27.12
C LYS A 270 -22.20 5.56 -26.68
N ARG A 271 -20.92 5.21 -26.58
CA ARG A 271 -20.45 3.85 -26.26
C ARG A 271 -20.60 3.48 -24.78
N LEU A 272 -20.84 4.47 -23.93
CA LEU A 272 -21.08 4.29 -22.50
C LEU A 272 -22.59 4.25 -22.20
N PRO A 273 -23.03 3.43 -21.23
CA PRO A 273 -24.42 3.38 -20.82
C PRO A 273 -24.89 4.72 -20.23
N GLU A 274 -26.19 5.03 -20.40
CA GLU A 274 -26.83 6.16 -19.72
C GLU A 274 -26.98 5.85 -18.22
N CYS A 275 -25.95 6.20 -17.44
CA CYS A 275 -25.95 5.97 -16.01
C CYS A 275 -26.96 6.91 -15.30
N GLN A 276 -27.83 6.33 -14.47
CA GLN A 276 -29.05 6.95 -13.91
C GLN A 276 -28.85 8.18 -12.98
N MET A 277 -27.63 8.69 -12.81
CA MET A 277 -27.41 10.04 -12.24
C MET A 277 -27.65 11.12 -13.30
N SER A 278 -28.93 11.25 -13.64
CA SER A 278 -29.52 11.83 -14.84
C SER A 278 -29.50 13.36 -14.98
N SER A 279 -28.62 14.08 -14.28
CA SER A 279 -28.40 15.52 -14.58
C SER A 279 -26.97 15.86 -14.98
N ILE A 280 -25.97 15.14 -14.46
CA ILE A 280 -24.55 15.46 -14.72
C ILE A 280 -24.09 14.90 -16.07
N PHE A 281 -24.63 13.76 -16.49
CA PHE A 281 -24.29 13.10 -17.77
C PHE A 281 -25.26 13.39 -18.91
N ALA A 282 -26.40 14.05 -18.64
CA ALA A 282 -27.26 14.56 -19.70
C ALA A 282 -26.52 15.58 -20.59
N GLU A 283 -25.52 16.26 -20.03
CA GLU A 283 -24.57 17.14 -20.72
C GLU A 283 -23.26 16.45 -21.17
N GLY A 284 -23.12 15.15 -20.94
CA GLY A 284 -21.93 14.37 -21.31
C GLY A 284 -20.94 14.07 -20.17
N VAL A 285 -19.88 13.31 -20.48
CA VAL A 285 -18.77 13.04 -19.55
C VAL A 285 -18.08 14.37 -19.21
N ALA A 286 -17.97 14.70 -17.93
CA ALA A 286 -17.45 16.00 -17.48
C ALA A 286 -16.10 16.40 -18.14
N ALA A 287 -15.21 15.44 -18.33
CA ALA A 287 -13.93 15.64 -19.00
C ALA A 287 -14.06 16.05 -20.48
N VAL A 288 -15.07 15.57 -21.21
CA VAL A 288 -15.31 15.96 -22.62
C VAL A 288 -15.92 17.36 -22.70
N ARG A 289 -16.85 17.69 -21.81
CA ARG A 289 -17.38 19.06 -21.71
C ARG A 289 -16.29 20.08 -21.42
N ASP A 290 -15.36 19.74 -20.53
CA ASP A 290 -14.25 20.60 -20.19
C ASP A 290 -13.27 20.78 -21.36
N LEU A 291 -13.09 19.77 -22.22
CA LEU A 291 -12.36 19.93 -23.50
C LEU A 291 -13.09 20.87 -24.48
N HIS A 292 -14.41 20.78 -24.59
CA HIS A 292 -15.17 21.61 -25.54
C HIS A 292 -15.08 23.12 -25.23
N LYS A 293 -14.75 23.49 -23.99
CA LYS A 293 -14.45 24.89 -23.62
C LYS A 293 -13.23 25.46 -24.37
N LEU A 294 -12.28 24.62 -24.79
CA LEU A 294 -11.12 25.04 -25.58
C LEU A 294 -11.45 25.35 -27.04
N GLU A 295 -12.53 24.80 -27.60
CA GLU A 295 -12.94 25.11 -28.99
C GLU A 295 -13.53 26.53 -29.11
N LEU A 296 -13.86 27.15 -27.97
CA LEU A 296 -14.55 28.44 -27.89
C LEU A 296 -13.66 29.60 -27.39
N GLU A 297 -12.37 29.34 -27.10
CA GLU A 297 -11.34 30.36 -26.82
C GLU A 297 -10.40 30.54 -28.01
#